data_AF-A0A2V3JNC9-F1
#
_entry.id   AF-A0A2V3JNC9-F1
#
_cell.length_a   1.000
_cell.length_b   1.000
_cell.length_c   1.000
_cell.angle_alpha   90.00
_cell.angle_beta   90.00
_cell.angle_gamma   90.00
#
_symmetry.space_group_name_H-M   'P 1'
#
loop_
_entity.id
_entity.type
_entity.pdbx_description
1 polymer ?
#
loop_
_entity_poly.entity_id
_entity_poly.type
_entity_poly.pdbx_seq_one_letter_code
_entity_poly.pdbx_strand_id
1 'polypeptide(L)'
;MCTNKIRRKKPGSVVPIAVLVLLISTVFVVPVFAATKPDNPIFRDGIVMTAAAGKDTMDLDNGIYSVSVLDVRGCSGEGTYTIATGSGHPVPNENVLWSDANHEFWSTYLTVRVYETGKEYVSTTTGPTQSSGYTVVDLDDCSPDTTLSGNEIHTTWTTGEGLLINQIIAIEGSMPTDSRVRVTTHITNNNDTANMSVGIRYVWDLAIGGEDGSWFAERRPDSDWIDTECEWVTLGFRNYATTNDPNSSIFIVWGNLTVYDALVPPATTPDRLQFVAWGSSGDGVFDHAFDYTPTGQTLAGSGSDSAIAYYWGDDETNAITLSPGESDSVTQYLYVTPPPPLPVPNLTPIGIVTLIGLLTFIGAGVIARRR
;
A
#
# COMPACT_ATOMS: atom_id res chain seq x y z
N MET A 1 36.13 23.64 1.65
CA MET A 1 37.48 24.05 1.19
C MET A 1 38.30 22.81 0.85
N CYS A 2 38.44 22.49 -0.43
CA CYS A 2 39.55 21.69 -0.96
C CYS A 2 39.61 21.92 -2.48
N THR A 3 40.50 22.83 -2.87
CA THR A 3 40.86 23.17 -4.24
C THR A 3 42.17 22.48 -4.60
N ASN A 4 42.24 21.82 -5.75
CA ASN A 4 43.49 21.67 -6.52
C ASN A 4 43.12 21.24 -7.95
N LYS A 5 43.17 22.18 -8.91
CA LYS A 5 44.32 22.63 -9.72
C LYS A 5 44.57 21.76 -10.95
N ILE A 6 44.04 22.30 -12.04
CA ILE A 6 44.19 21.97 -13.45
C ILE A 6 45.66 22.00 -13.88
N ARG A 7 46.10 21.03 -14.70
CA ARG A 7 47.23 21.20 -15.62
C ARG A 7 46.82 20.82 -17.05
N ARG A 8 46.67 21.84 -17.89
CA ARG A 8 46.52 21.76 -19.35
C ARG A 8 47.89 21.47 -19.99
N LYS A 9 47.93 20.53 -20.94
CA LYS A 9 48.86 20.56 -22.09
C LYS A 9 48.04 20.31 -23.37
N LYS A 10 48.27 21.14 -24.38
CA LYS A 10 47.78 21.10 -25.76
C LYS A 10 49.01 21.40 -26.65
N PRO A 11 48.95 21.25 -27.98
CA PRO A 11 48.54 20.07 -28.76
C PRO A 11 49.64 19.70 -29.79
N GLY A 12 49.56 18.54 -30.42
CA GLY A 12 50.51 18.15 -31.47
C GLY A 12 49.86 17.32 -32.57
N SER A 13 49.63 18.00 -33.70
CA SER A 13 49.52 17.52 -35.09
C SER A 13 48.50 16.43 -35.50
N VAL A 14 47.56 16.90 -36.33
CA VAL A 14 46.84 16.21 -37.42
C VAL A 14 47.90 15.70 -38.45
N VAL A 15 47.78 14.60 -39.22
CA VAL A 15 46.91 14.25 -40.38
C VAL A 15 47.25 12.76 -40.79
N PRO A 16 46.63 12.09 -41.80
CA PRO A 16 45.42 11.26 -41.69
C PRO A 16 45.53 9.84 -42.34
N ILE A 17 44.36 9.16 -42.42
CA ILE A 17 43.97 8.07 -43.35
C ILE A 17 44.62 6.69 -43.10
N ALA A 18 43.78 5.74 -42.66
CA ALA A 18 43.44 4.54 -43.46
C ALA A 18 42.33 3.76 -42.75
N VAL A 19 41.19 3.64 -43.43
CA VAL A 19 40.14 2.68 -43.14
C VAL A 19 40.69 1.29 -43.47
N LEU A 20 40.75 0.40 -42.48
CA LEU A 20 40.74 -1.03 -42.74
C LEU A 20 39.90 -1.73 -41.68
N VAL A 21 38.68 -2.08 -42.10
CA VAL A 21 37.78 -2.99 -41.42
C VAL A 21 38.43 -4.38 -41.44
N LEU A 22 38.77 -4.91 -40.27
CA LEU A 22 38.99 -6.33 -40.08
C LEU A 22 38.29 -6.76 -38.79
N LEU A 23 37.10 -7.34 -38.95
CA LEU A 23 36.44 -8.14 -37.91
C LEU A 23 37.39 -9.27 -37.53
N ILE A 24 37.91 -9.25 -36.30
CA ILE A 24 38.38 -10.46 -35.62
C ILE A 24 37.37 -10.76 -34.53
N SER A 25 36.55 -11.76 -34.85
CA SER A 25 35.66 -12.49 -33.98
C SER A 25 36.47 -13.21 -32.90
N THR A 26 36.62 -12.59 -31.73
CA THR A 26 36.91 -13.32 -30.50
C THR A 26 35.59 -13.67 -29.83
N VAL A 27 35.20 -14.93 -30.02
CA VAL A 27 34.14 -15.61 -29.28
C VAL A 27 34.54 -15.62 -27.80
N PHE A 28 34.01 -14.69 -27.02
CA PHE A 28 33.85 -14.90 -25.59
C PHE A 28 32.56 -15.69 -25.39
N VAL A 29 32.71 -16.99 -25.14
CA VAL A 29 31.65 -17.80 -24.54
C VAL A 29 31.52 -17.30 -23.10
N VAL A 30 30.63 -16.33 -22.89
CA VAL A 30 30.10 -16.05 -21.56
C VAL A 30 29.15 -17.21 -21.27
N PRO A 31 29.30 -17.98 -20.18
CA PRO A 31 28.22 -18.84 -19.74
C PRO A 31 27.06 -17.91 -19.39
N VAL A 32 26.04 -17.93 -20.24
CA VAL A 32 24.70 -17.49 -19.87
C VAL A 32 24.26 -18.46 -18.78
N PHE A 33 24.61 -18.14 -17.53
CA PHE A 33 23.75 -18.52 -16.43
C PHE A 33 22.50 -17.69 -16.64
N ALA A 34 21.54 -18.29 -17.35
CA ALA A 34 20.15 -17.98 -17.10
C ALA A 34 19.95 -18.27 -15.61
N ALA A 35 20.02 -17.24 -14.79
CA ALA A 35 19.34 -17.26 -13.52
C ALA A 35 17.85 -17.33 -13.89
N THR A 36 17.37 -18.56 -14.07
CA THR A 36 15.95 -18.83 -13.88
C THR A 36 15.62 -18.27 -12.51
N LYS A 37 14.84 -17.18 -12.48
CA LYS A 37 14.10 -16.78 -11.29
C LYS A 37 13.55 -18.09 -10.70
N PRO A 38 13.88 -18.46 -9.45
CA PRO A 38 13.20 -19.58 -8.84
C PRO A 38 11.73 -19.23 -8.94
N ASP A 39 10.96 -20.06 -9.64
CA ASP A 39 9.52 -20.01 -9.55
C ASP A 39 9.21 -19.98 -8.04
N ASN A 40 8.52 -18.93 -7.59
CA ASN A 40 7.96 -18.89 -6.25
C ASN A 40 7.34 -20.26 -5.99
N PRO A 41 7.58 -20.89 -4.82
CA PRO A 41 6.89 -22.12 -4.50
C PRO A 41 5.40 -21.79 -4.53
N ILE A 42 4.77 -22.25 -5.61
CA ILE A 42 3.34 -22.34 -5.76
C ILE A 42 2.89 -23.10 -4.51
N PHE A 43 2.19 -22.40 -3.61
CA PHE A 43 1.43 -22.98 -2.49
C PHE A 43 0.24 -23.79 -3.04
N ARG A 44 0.53 -24.78 -3.90
CA ARG A 44 -0.39 -25.82 -4.36
C ARG A 44 0.10 -27.15 -3.82
N ASP A 45 0.19 -27.26 -2.51
CA ASP A 45 0.15 -28.57 -1.86
C ASP A 45 -1.17 -28.70 -1.09
N GLY A 46 -2.18 -29.18 -1.82
CA GLY A 46 -2.94 -30.34 -1.37
C GLY A 46 -3.95 -30.16 -0.23
N ILE A 47 -4.94 -29.30 -0.40
CA ILE A 47 -6.27 -29.61 0.13
C ILE A 47 -7.21 -29.81 -1.06
N VAL A 48 -7.57 -31.07 -1.29
CA VAL A 48 -8.73 -31.43 -2.12
C VAL A 48 -9.96 -30.98 -1.33
N MET A 49 -10.29 -29.69 -1.41
CA MET A 49 -11.59 -29.18 -0.98
C MET A 49 -12.59 -29.61 -2.06
N THR A 50 -13.49 -30.52 -1.71
CA THR A 50 -14.74 -30.72 -2.45
C THR A 50 -15.55 -29.42 -2.35
N ALA A 51 -15.32 -28.49 -3.27
CA ALA A 51 -16.00 -27.22 -3.34
C ALA A 51 -17.49 -27.42 -3.64
N ALA A 52 -18.35 -27.02 -2.71
CA ALA A 52 -19.62 -26.41 -3.10
C ALA A 52 -19.28 -25.06 -3.75
N ALA A 53 -19.93 -24.72 -4.85
CA ALA A 53 -19.64 -23.54 -5.67
C ALA A 53 -20.02 -22.21 -4.99
N GLY A 54 -19.29 -21.82 -3.94
CA GLY A 54 -19.24 -20.47 -3.38
C GLY A 54 -17.92 -19.80 -3.76
N LYS A 55 -17.92 -18.48 -3.94
CA LYS A 55 -16.70 -17.70 -4.10
C LYS A 55 -15.99 -17.69 -2.74
N ASP A 56 -14.68 -17.95 -2.71
CA ASP A 56 -13.84 -17.90 -1.51
C ASP A 56 -13.63 -16.46 -0.97
N THR A 57 -14.36 -15.50 -1.52
CA THR A 57 -14.27 -14.09 -1.14
C THR A 57 -15.65 -13.46 -1.05
N MET A 58 -15.75 -12.46 -0.19
CA MET A 58 -16.85 -11.52 -0.14
C MET A 58 -16.38 -10.19 -0.75
N ASP A 59 -17.15 -9.64 -1.69
CA ASP A 59 -16.74 -8.41 -2.40
C ASP A 59 -17.71 -7.25 -2.19
N LEU A 60 -17.16 -6.04 -2.22
CA LEU A 60 -17.88 -4.77 -2.35
C LEU A 60 -17.43 -4.07 -3.63
N ASP A 61 -18.35 -3.38 -4.29
CA ASP A 61 -18.06 -2.55 -5.47
C ASP A 61 -19.07 -1.39 -5.53
N ASN A 62 -18.59 -0.15 -5.64
CA ASN A 62 -19.44 1.05 -5.83
C ASN A 62 -19.29 1.70 -7.21
N GLY A 63 -18.62 1.02 -8.14
CA GLY A 63 -18.19 1.49 -9.44
C GLY A 63 -16.87 2.24 -9.43
N ILE A 64 -16.42 2.77 -8.29
CA ILE A 64 -15.18 3.57 -8.18
C ILE A 64 -14.06 2.79 -7.47
N TYR A 65 -14.40 1.96 -6.49
CA TYR A 65 -13.50 1.00 -5.86
C TYR A 65 -14.16 -0.38 -5.86
N SER A 66 -13.30 -1.40 -5.83
CA SER A 66 -13.69 -2.75 -5.46
C SER A 66 -12.85 -3.23 -4.29
N VAL A 67 -13.46 -3.94 -3.35
CA VAL A 67 -12.79 -4.56 -2.21
C VAL A 67 -13.14 -6.03 -2.23
N SER A 68 -12.14 -6.90 -2.02
CA SER A 68 -12.34 -8.34 -1.82
C SER A 68 -11.78 -8.73 -0.46
N VAL A 69 -12.57 -9.45 0.33
CA VAL A 69 -12.25 -9.95 1.67
C VAL A 69 -12.29 -11.47 1.65
N LEU A 70 -11.31 -12.13 2.29
CA LEU A 70 -11.32 -13.59 2.45
C LEU A 70 -12.47 -14.03 3.36
N ASP A 71 -13.32 -14.91 2.83
CA ASP A 71 -14.46 -15.51 3.53
C ASP A 71 -14.45 -17.03 3.30
N VAL A 72 -13.43 -17.69 3.84
CA VAL A 72 -13.35 -19.15 3.82
C VAL A 72 -13.15 -19.67 5.23
N ARG A 73 -14.26 -20.06 5.86
CA ARG A 73 -14.25 -20.67 7.17
C ARG A 73 -13.29 -21.87 7.22
N GLY A 74 -12.36 -21.84 8.16
CA GLY A 74 -11.38 -22.90 8.40
C GLY A 74 -10.19 -22.89 7.44
N CYS A 75 -10.05 -21.85 6.63
CA CYS A 75 -8.79 -21.51 5.98
C CYS A 75 -8.10 -20.38 6.73
N SER A 76 -6.80 -20.23 6.49
CA SER A 76 -6.02 -19.16 7.10
C SER A 76 -6.28 -17.81 6.40
N GLY A 77 -6.26 -16.72 7.16
CA GLY A 77 -6.34 -15.34 6.72
C GLY A 77 -7.77 -14.80 6.60
N GLU A 78 -8.77 -15.38 7.27
CA GLU A 78 -10.14 -14.87 7.16
C GLU A 78 -10.16 -13.39 7.58
N GLY A 79 -10.91 -12.55 6.85
CA GLY A 79 -10.95 -11.10 7.07
C GLY A 79 -9.78 -10.31 6.44
N THR A 80 -8.73 -10.95 5.93
CA THR A 80 -7.74 -10.25 5.10
C THR A 80 -8.38 -9.75 3.80
N TYR A 81 -7.93 -8.60 3.30
CA TYR A 81 -8.55 -7.91 2.18
C TYR A 81 -7.56 -7.17 1.28
N THR A 82 -8.04 -6.80 0.11
CA THR A 82 -7.34 -5.96 -0.86
C THR A 82 -8.31 -4.95 -1.51
N ILE A 83 -7.80 -3.90 -2.17
CA ILE A 83 -8.58 -2.74 -2.64
C ILE A 83 -8.15 -2.30 -4.04
N ALA A 84 -8.99 -2.46 -5.07
CA ALA A 84 -8.73 -1.94 -6.42
C ALA A 84 -9.45 -0.62 -6.68
N THR A 85 -9.01 0.10 -7.71
CA THR A 85 -9.89 1.01 -8.44
C THR A 85 -10.91 0.23 -9.27
N GLY A 86 -12.18 0.63 -9.19
CA GLY A 86 -13.29 0.03 -9.93
C GLY A 86 -13.40 0.51 -11.38
N SER A 87 -14.30 -0.11 -12.15
CA SER A 87 -14.46 0.13 -13.59
C SER A 87 -14.85 1.56 -13.99
N GLY A 88 -15.46 2.33 -13.08
CA GLY A 88 -15.85 3.73 -13.25
C GLY A 88 -14.80 4.74 -12.75
N HIS A 89 -13.68 4.29 -12.17
CA HIS A 89 -12.57 5.16 -11.80
C HIS A 89 -11.85 5.68 -13.07
N PRO A 90 -11.30 6.91 -13.08
CA PRO A 90 -10.53 7.43 -14.21
C PRO A 90 -9.32 6.58 -14.62
N VAL A 91 -8.79 5.81 -13.68
CA VAL A 91 -7.76 4.79 -13.88
C VAL A 91 -8.31 3.46 -13.35
N PRO A 92 -9.04 2.69 -14.18
CA PRO A 92 -9.83 1.56 -13.71
C PRO A 92 -9.02 0.26 -13.60
N ASN A 93 -9.42 -0.61 -12.65
CA ASN A 93 -8.88 -1.95 -12.42
C ASN A 93 -7.38 -1.97 -12.12
N GLU A 94 -6.92 -1.01 -11.33
CA GLU A 94 -5.54 -0.92 -10.87
C GLU A 94 -5.46 -1.16 -9.36
N ASN A 95 -4.34 -1.75 -8.95
CA ASN A 95 -4.10 -2.05 -7.54
C ASN A 95 -3.99 -0.77 -6.70
N VAL A 96 -4.66 -0.71 -5.55
CA VAL A 96 -4.37 0.29 -4.48
C VAL A 96 -3.61 -0.37 -3.34
N LEU A 97 -4.02 -1.59 -2.98
CA LEU A 97 -3.26 -2.50 -2.13
C LEU A 97 -2.83 -3.70 -2.97
N TRP A 98 -1.79 -4.42 -2.58
CA TRP A 98 -1.35 -5.55 -3.41
C TRP A 98 -2.48 -6.55 -3.65
N SER A 99 -2.56 -7.01 -4.90
CA SER A 99 -3.34 -8.15 -5.34
C SER A 99 -4.87 -8.00 -5.54
N ASP A 100 -5.40 -6.80 -5.72
CA ASP A 100 -6.83 -6.65 -6.06
C ASP A 100 -7.20 -6.86 -7.55
N ALA A 101 -6.30 -6.67 -8.51
CA ALA A 101 -6.58 -7.01 -9.92
C ALA A 101 -6.71 -8.53 -10.14
N ASN A 102 -6.09 -9.31 -9.25
CA ASN A 102 -6.11 -10.78 -9.26
C ASN A 102 -6.94 -11.38 -8.10
N HIS A 103 -7.52 -10.53 -7.25
CA HIS A 103 -8.31 -10.92 -6.06
C HIS A 103 -7.57 -11.84 -5.07
N GLU A 104 -6.28 -11.61 -4.83
CA GLU A 104 -5.59 -12.25 -3.70
C GLU A 104 -5.64 -11.32 -2.48
N PHE A 105 -5.98 -11.89 -1.34
CA PHE A 105 -6.49 -11.16 -0.18
C PHE A 105 -5.46 -11.09 0.95
N TRP A 106 -4.32 -11.78 0.81
CA TRP A 106 -3.30 -11.94 1.86
C TRP A 106 -2.44 -10.71 2.12
N SER A 107 -2.75 -9.56 1.52
CA SER A 107 -1.93 -8.33 1.48
C SER A 107 -2.25 -7.30 2.57
N THR A 108 -3.10 -7.67 3.53
CA THR A 108 -3.39 -6.84 4.70
C THR A 108 -3.43 -7.65 5.99
N TYR A 109 -3.03 -7.02 7.10
CA TYR A 109 -2.85 -7.66 8.39
C TYR A 109 -3.53 -6.84 9.46
N LEU A 110 -4.38 -7.49 10.25
CA LEU A 110 -4.82 -7.01 11.55
C LEU A 110 -4.01 -7.72 12.62
N THR A 111 -3.56 -6.96 13.62
CA THR A 111 -3.13 -7.53 14.89
C THR A 111 -3.82 -6.85 16.05
N VAL A 112 -4.32 -7.66 16.99
CA VAL A 112 -4.81 -7.20 18.29
C VAL A 112 -3.91 -7.77 19.37
N ARG A 113 -3.16 -6.89 20.03
CA ARG A 113 -2.31 -7.21 21.19
C ARG A 113 -3.14 -7.09 22.46
N VAL A 114 -3.01 -8.06 23.36
CA VAL A 114 -3.60 -8.03 24.71
C VAL A 114 -2.48 -8.00 25.74
N TYR A 115 -2.38 -6.89 26.47
CA TYR A 115 -1.24 -6.64 27.36
C TYR A 115 -1.24 -7.56 28.60
N GLU A 116 -2.41 -7.85 29.17
CA GLU A 116 -2.51 -8.66 30.39
C GLU A 116 -2.08 -10.12 30.20
N THR A 117 -2.33 -10.69 29.01
CA THR A 117 -2.03 -12.10 28.73
C THR A 117 -0.78 -12.31 27.91
N GLY A 118 -0.16 -11.24 27.40
CA GLY A 118 0.99 -11.32 26.51
C GLY A 118 0.64 -12.06 25.21
N LYS A 119 -0.50 -11.74 24.59
CA LYS A 119 -0.90 -12.36 23.32
C LYS A 119 -1.05 -11.36 22.18
N GLU A 120 -0.75 -11.82 20.98
CA GLU A 120 -0.90 -11.08 19.73
C GLU A 120 -1.77 -11.91 18.79
N TYR A 121 -3.00 -11.48 18.61
CA TYR A 121 -3.97 -12.12 17.73
C TYR A 121 -3.82 -11.56 16.32
N VAL A 122 -3.44 -12.39 15.35
CA VAL A 122 -3.06 -11.96 14.00
C VAL A 122 -3.97 -12.58 12.94
N SER A 123 -4.37 -11.82 11.91
CA SER A 123 -5.25 -12.30 10.84
C SER A 123 -4.50 -12.93 9.66
N THR A 124 -3.34 -13.55 9.86
CA THR A 124 -2.45 -13.93 8.74
C THR A 124 -2.11 -15.41 8.67
N THR A 125 -1.85 -15.84 7.44
CA THR A 125 -1.53 -17.20 7.00
C THR A 125 -0.09 -17.65 7.24
N THR A 126 0.85 -16.76 7.58
CA THR A 126 2.29 -17.08 7.59
C THR A 126 2.94 -17.16 8.96
N GLY A 127 2.21 -16.84 10.03
CA GLY A 127 2.69 -16.97 11.41
C GLY A 127 3.88 -16.04 11.71
N PRO A 128 3.64 -14.72 11.82
CA PRO A 128 4.70 -13.73 12.02
C PRO A 128 5.43 -13.96 13.34
N THR A 129 6.64 -13.41 13.44
CA THR A 129 7.46 -13.48 14.65
C THR A 129 6.79 -12.70 15.77
N GLN A 130 6.62 -13.36 16.91
CA GLN A 130 6.06 -12.75 18.12
C GLN A 130 6.97 -11.66 18.69
N SER A 131 6.36 -10.65 19.31
CA SER A 131 7.11 -9.65 20.06
C SER A 131 7.67 -10.23 21.36
N SER A 132 8.69 -9.59 21.92
CA SER A 132 9.33 -10.07 23.15
C SER A 132 8.35 -10.12 24.33
N GLY A 133 8.17 -11.31 24.92
CA GLY A 133 7.23 -11.51 26.03
C GLY A 133 5.80 -11.82 25.60
N TYR A 134 5.53 -11.86 24.30
CA TYR A 134 4.23 -12.20 23.73
C TYR A 134 4.23 -13.58 23.09
N THR A 135 3.05 -14.13 22.87
CA THR A 135 2.80 -15.29 22.01
C THR A 135 1.81 -14.92 20.91
N VAL A 136 2.10 -15.36 19.69
CA VAL A 136 1.19 -15.19 18.55
C VAL A 136 0.07 -16.22 18.61
N VAL A 137 -1.15 -15.78 18.35
CA VAL A 137 -2.34 -16.62 18.17
C VAL A 137 -2.99 -16.24 16.84
N ASP A 138 -3.32 -17.24 16.04
CA ASP A 138 -4.04 -17.00 14.79
C ASP A 138 -5.49 -16.59 15.11
N LEU A 139 -5.95 -15.51 14.50
CA LEU A 139 -7.36 -15.11 14.59
C LEU A 139 -8.27 -16.17 13.95
N ASP A 140 -7.79 -16.99 13.02
CA ASP A 140 -8.59 -18.08 12.45
C ASP A 140 -8.91 -19.17 13.48
N ASP A 141 -8.12 -19.30 14.55
CA ASP A 141 -8.42 -20.17 15.69
C ASP A 141 -9.51 -19.58 16.61
N CYS A 142 -9.91 -18.32 16.39
CA CYS A 142 -10.88 -17.58 17.20
C CYS A 142 -12.31 -17.62 16.63
N SER A 143 -12.64 -18.70 15.92
CA SER A 143 -13.96 -18.97 15.33
C SER A 143 -14.48 -17.82 14.45
N PRO A 144 -13.78 -17.50 13.35
CA PRO A 144 -14.16 -16.39 12.50
C PRO A 144 -15.56 -16.56 11.88
N ASP A 145 -16.22 -15.41 11.67
CA ASP A 145 -17.48 -15.30 10.94
C ASP A 145 -17.48 -14.01 10.11
N THR A 146 -17.50 -14.19 8.79
CA THR A 146 -17.57 -13.10 7.81
C THR A 146 -18.98 -12.97 7.22
N THR A 147 -19.53 -11.76 7.22
CA THR A 147 -20.89 -11.49 6.77
C THR A 147 -20.99 -10.19 5.98
N LEU A 148 -21.89 -10.16 4.99
CA LEU A 148 -22.23 -8.96 4.23
C LEU A 148 -23.48 -8.31 4.82
N SER A 149 -23.39 -7.03 5.18
CA SER A 149 -24.51 -6.23 5.65
C SER A 149 -24.57 -4.91 4.89
N GLY A 150 -25.49 -4.82 3.92
CA GLY A 150 -25.61 -3.63 3.09
C GLY A 150 -24.37 -3.41 2.23
N ASN A 151 -23.59 -2.36 2.51
CA ASN A 151 -22.35 -2.04 1.82
C ASN A 151 -21.12 -2.17 2.74
N GLU A 152 -21.23 -3.02 3.75
CA GLU A 152 -20.20 -3.31 4.73
C GLU A 152 -19.98 -4.82 4.81
N ILE A 153 -18.72 -5.24 4.81
CA ILE A 153 -18.31 -6.59 5.17
C ILE A 153 -17.84 -6.55 6.62
N HIS A 154 -18.37 -7.47 7.43
CA HIS A 154 -18.00 -7.64 8.82
C HIS A 154 -17.30 -8.97 8.99
N THR A 155 -16.07 -8.97 9.48
CA THR A 155 -15.41 -10.18 9.95
C THR A 155 -15.25 -10.09 11.46
N THR A 156 -15.76 -11.11 12.15
CA THR A 156 -15.76 -11.15 13.62
C THR A 156 -14.96 -12.33 14.16
N TRP A 157 -14.28 -12.10 15.29
CA TRP A 157 -13.53 -13.12 16.03
C TRP A 157 -13.80 -12.98 17.52
N THR A 158 -13.78 -14.09 18.25
CA THR A 158 -13.86 -14.07 19.71
C THR A 158 -12.63 -14.72 20.32
N THR A 159 -11.83 -13.92 21.04
CA THR A 159 -10.59 -14.40 21.65
C THR A 159 -10.84 -15.23 22.91
N GLY A 160 -9.82 -15.95 23.36
CA GLY A 160 -9.88 -16.72 24.60
C GLY A 160 -10.06 -15.88 25.87
N GLU A 161 -9.71 -14.59 25.84
CA GLU A 161 -9.92 -13.64 26.94
C GLU A 161 -11.35 -13.09 27.00
N GLY A 162 -12.16 -13.33 25.95
CA GLY A 162 -13.49 -12.76 25.81
C GLY A 162 -13.51 -11.41 25.11
N LEU A 163 -12.53 -11.09 24.26
CA LEU A 163 -12.64 -9.94 23.36
C LEU A 163 -13.44 -10.35 22.13
N LEU A 164 -14.47 -9.58 21.79
CA LEU A 164 -15.13 -9.65 20.49
C LEU A 164 -14.50 -8.59 19.58
N ILE A 165 -13.79 -9.04 18.55
CA ILE A 165 -13.18 -8.20 17.54
C ILE A 165 -14.09 -8.20 16.32
N ASN A 166 -14.45 -7.04 15.81
CA ASN A 166 -15.26 -6.87 14.58
C ASN A 166 -14.54 -5.90 13.63
N GLN A 167 -13.96 -6.45 12.58
CA GLN A 167 -13.41 -5.65 11.48
C GLN A 167 -14.51 -5.39 10.46
N ILE A 168 -14.72 -4.11 10.14
CA ILE A 168 -15.77 -3.62 9.27
C ILE A 168 -15.09 -2.91 8.11
N ILE A 169 -15.32 -3.40 6.90
CA ILE A 169 -14.80 -2.79 5.67
C ILE A 169 -15.99 -2.29 4.86
N ALA A 170 -15.95 -1.03 4.47
CA ALA A 170 -17.03 -0.38 3.74
C ALA A 170 -16.48 0.40 2.55
N ILE A 171 -17.24 0.41 1.45
CA ILE A 171 -17.03 1.37 0.36
C ILE A 171 -18.06 2.48 0.52
N GLU A 172 -17.63 3.73 0.42
CA GLU A 172 -18.52 4.89 0.53
C GLU A 172 -18.45 5.72 -0.76
N GLY A 173 -19.47 6.55 -0.99
CA GLY A 173 -19.55 7.42 -2.17
C GLY A 173 -19.99 6.70 -3.44
N SER A 174 -20.05 7.45 -4.53
CA SER A 174 -20.45 6.96 -5.86
C SER A 174 -19.75 7.67 -7.02
N MET A 175 -18.93 8.68 -6.72
CA MET A 175 -18.14 9.47 -7.67
C MET A 175 -16.66 9.44 -7.28
N PRO A 176 -15.72 9.64 -8.22
CA PRO A 176 -14.29 9.69 -7.90
C PRO A 176 -13.92 10.71 -6.80
N THR A 177 -14.69 11.79 -6.67
CA THR A 177 -14.41 12.88 -5.71
C THR A 177 -14.95 12.63 -4.30
N ASP A 178 -15.87 11.67 -4.12
CA ASP A 178 -16.47 11.38 -2.82
C ASP A 178 -16.28 9.93 -2.36
N SER A 179 -15.76 9.07 -3.23
CA SER A 179 -15.58 7.66 -2.93
C SER A 179 -14.32 7.41 -2.10
N ARG A 180 -14.41 6.44 -1.19
CA ARG A 180 -13.32 6.02 -0.30
C ARG A 180 -13.60 4.61 0.23
N VAL A 181 -12.56 3.93 0.67
CA VAL A 181 -12.67 2.70 1.45
C VAL A 181 -12.43 3.04 2.91
N ARG A 182 -13.34 2.60 3.78
CA ARG A 182 -13.23 2.68 5.23
C ARG A 182 -12.90 1.31 5.79
N VAL A 183 -11.99 1.28 6.74
CA VAL A 183 -11.72 0.11 7.58
C VAL A 183 -11.86 0.53 9.03
N THR A 184 -12.71 -0.16 9.77
CA THR A 184 -12.94 0.07 11.20
C THR A 184 -12.73 -1.24 11.95
N THR A 185 -12.00 -1.22 13.07
CA THR A 185 -11.96 -2.33 14.00
C THR A 185 -12.63 -1.89 15.28
N HIS A 186 -13.73 -2.54 15.60
CA HIS A 186 -14.46 -2.39 16.86
C HIS A 186 -14.09 -3.54 17.78
N ILE A 187 -13.70 -3.25 19.02
CA ILE A 187 -13.38 -4.26 20.03
C ILE A 187 -14.30 -4.08 21.22
N THR A 188 -14.96 -5.15 21.64
CA THR A 188 -15.78 -5.21 22.85
C THR A 188 -15.14 -6.15 23.86
N ASN A 189 -14.99 -5.71 25.11
CA ASN A 189 -14.59 -6.58 26.20
C ASN A 189 -15.82 -7.32 26.76
N ASN A 190 -16.04 -8.56 26.34
CA ASN A 190 -17.09 -9.43 26.88
C ASN A 190 -16.64 -10.22 28.13
N ASN A 191 -15.43 -9.97 28.64
CA ASN A 191 -15.03 -10.47 29.95
C ASN A 191 -15.76 -9.69 31.04
N ASP A 192 -16.60 -10.37 31.81
CA ASP A 192 -17.43 -9.75 32.85
C ASP A 192 -16.68 -9.48 34.16
N THR A 193 -15.42 -9.93 34.26
CA THR A 193 -14.66 -9.91 35.53
C THR A 193 -13.41 -9.04 35.51
N ALA A 194 -12.86 -8.70 34.35
CA ALA A 194 -11.58 -8.01 34.24
C ALA A 194 -11.59 -6.92 33.16
N ASN A 195 -10.89 -5.83 33.45
CA ASN A 195 -10.51 -4.87 32.41
C ASN A 195 -9.49 -5.52 31.47
N MET A 196 -9.49 -5.07 30.21
CA MET A 196 -8.54 -5.49 29.19
C MET A 196 -7.87 -4.26 28.59
N SER A 197 -6.56 -4.33 28.41
CA SER A 197 -5.77 -3.29 27.76
C SER A 197 -5.30 -3.85 26.43
N VAL A 198 -5.61 -3.16 25.34
CA VAL A 198 -5.35 -3.66 23.99
C VAL A 198 -4.58 -2.68 23.13
N GLY A 199 -3.76 -3.24 22.24
CA GLY A 199 -3.15 -2.54 21.12
C GLY A 199 -3.73 -3.06 19.82
N ILE A 200 -3.93 -2.20 18.83
CA ILE A 200 -4.42 -2.54 17.50
C ILE A 200 -3.40 -2.10 16.48
N ARG A 201 -3.10 -2.96 15.52
CA ARG A 201 -2.22 -2.67 14.41
C ARG A 201 -2.85 -3.05 13.09
N TYR A 202 -2.79 -2.14 12.12
CA TYR A 202 -3.03 -2.45 10.72
C TYR A 202 -1.71 -2.46 9.97
N VAL A 203 -1.57 -3.37 9.01
CA VAL A 203 -0.50 -3.34 8.00
C VAL A 203 -1.14 -3.47 6.63
N TRP A 204 -0.82 -2.52 5.75
CA TRP A 204 -1.31 -2.47 4.37
C TRP A 204 -0.14 -2.52 3.40
N ASP A 205 -0.08 -3.59 2.61
CA ASP A 205 0.83 -3.75 1.47
C ASP A 205 0.40 -2.82 0.33
N LEU A 206 1.25 -1.86 0.00
CA LEU A 206 0.94 -0.85 -1.00
C LEU A 206 1.38 -1.33 -2.37
N ALA A 207 0.44 -1.40 -3.31
CA ALA A 207 0.75 -1.59 -4.72
C ALA A 207 -0.01 -0.56 -5.52
N ILE A 208 0.68 0.24 -6.34
CA ILE A 208 0.07 1.33 -7.10
C ILE A 208 0.30 1.07 -8.59
N GLY A 209 -0.75 0.63 -9.27
CA GLY A 209 -0.66 0.28 -10.70
C GLY A 209 0.33 -0.85 -11.00
N GLY A 210 0.41 -1.83 -10.09
CA GLY A 210 1.29 -2.99 -10.19
C GLY A 210 2.74 -2.77 -9.75
N GLU A 211 3.08 -1.59 -9.20
CA GLU A 211 4.36 -1.32 -8.54
C GLU A 211 4.18 -1.37 -7.01
N ASP A 212 4.86 -2.30 -6.34
CA ASP A 212 4.83 -2.49 -4.88
C ASP A 212 5.73 -1.51 -4.13
N GLY A 213 6.71 -0.96 -4.85
CA GLY A 213 7.62 0.03 -4.31
C GLY A 213 7.06 1.45 -4.41
N SER A 214 6.35 1.91 -3.39
CA SER A 214 5.73 3.24 -3.37
C SER A 214 6.67 4.33 -2.84
N TRP A 215 6.37 5.57 -3.20
CA TRP A 215 6.86 6.78 -2.53
C TRP A 215 5.85 7.25 -1.51
N PHE A 216 6.30 7.91 -0.45
CA PHE A 216 5.45 8.49 0.58
C PHE A 216 5.67 9.99 0.70
N ALA A 217 4.65 10.74 1.09
CA ALA A 217 4.84 12.12 1.51
C ALA A 217 3.79 12.56 2.53
N GLU A 218 4.22 13.40 3.47
CA GLU A 218 3.35 14.04 4.44
C GLU A 218 2.53 15.12 3.75
N ARG A 219 1.27 15.26 4.16
CA ARG A 219 0.31 16.19 3.57
C ARG A 219 -0.41 16.96 4.67
N ARG A 220 -0.49 18.28 4.47
CA ARG A 220 -1.06 19.25 5.40
C ARG A 220 -0.42 19.16 6.80
N PRO A 221 0.81 19.67 6.98
CA PRO A 221 1.63 20.38 5.99
C PRO A 221 2.28 19.44 4.96
N ASP A 222 2.59 19.98 3.78
CA ASP A 222 3.13 19.18 2.68
C ASP A 222 4.65 19.06 2.79
N SER A 223 5.17 17.84 2.63
CA SER A 223 6.60 17.53 2.53
C SER A 223 6.99 16.97 1.16
N ASP A 224 8.30 16.91 0.92
CA ASP A 224 8.88 16.22 -0.23
C ASP A 224 8.58 14.71 -0.16
N TRP A 225 8.60 14.07 -1.33
CA TRP A 225 8.47 12.62 -1.41
C TRP A 225 9.71 11.93 -0.83
N ILE A 226 9.48 10.90 -0.03
CA ILE A 226 10.51 10.01 0.52
C ILE A 226 10.34 8.60 -0.05
N ASP A 227 11.45 7.89 -0.15
CA ASP A 227 11.58 6.53 -0.66
C ASP A 227 12.18 5.58 0.37
N THR A 228 12.29 5.99 1.62
CA THR A 228 13.02 5.27 2.67
C THR A 228 12.11 5.08 3.87
N GLU A 229 12.31 3.99 4.62
CA GLU A 229 11.50 3.72 5.80
C GLU A 229 11.52 4.89 6.79
N CYS A 230 10.36 5.17 7.38
CA CYS A 230 10.17 6.27 8.31
C CYS A 230 9.09 5.92 9.34
N GLU A 231 9.24 6.48 10.54
CA GLU A 231 8.29 6.32 11.65
C GLU A 231 7.92 7.68 12.23
N TRP A 232 6.66 7.79 12.62
CA TRP A 232 6.11 8.94 13.31
C TRP A 232 5.38 8.48 14.57
N VAL A 233 5.97 8.77 15.73
CA VAL A 233 5.35 8.61 17.08
C VAL A 233 4.61 9.88 17.54
N THR A 234 4.62 10.92 16.71
CA THR A 234 3.80 12.11 16.88
C THR A 234 3.49 12.65 15.51
N LEU A 235 2.20 12.68 15.16
CA LEU A 235 1.77 13.08 13.82
C LEU A 235 1.72 14.60 13.68
N GLY A 236 2.67 15.15 12.92
CA GLY A 236 2.73 16.57 12.57
C GLY A 236 1.87 16.96 11.36
N PHE A 237 1.21 15.99 10.74
CA PHE A 237 0.48 16.13 9.47
C PHE A 237 -0.86 15.40 9.51
N ARG A 238 -1.79 15.81 8.65
CA ARG A 238 -3.18 15.33 8.68
C ARG A 238 -3.46 14.16 7.76
N ASN A 239 -2.70 14.09 6.67
CA ASN A 239 -2.86 13.12 5.61
C ASN A 239 -1.50 12.66 5.13
N TYR A 240 -1.41 11.48 4.56
CA TYR A 240 -0.28 11.14 3.70
C TYR A 240 -0.75 10.93 2.27
N ALA A 241 0.21 10.96 1.35
CA ALA A 241 0.05 10.56 -0.02
C ALA A 241 1.08 9.47 -0.34
N THR A 242 0.69 8.45 -1.10
CA THR A 242 1.60 7.50 -1.73
C THR A 242 1.40 7.42 -3.24
N THR A 243 2.47 7.13 -3.98
CA THR A 243 2.43 6.99 -5.43
C THR A 243 3.56 6.11 -5.96
N ASN A 244 3.39 5.53 -7.15
CA ASN A 244 4.41 4.71 -7.80
C ASN A 244 5.61 5.54 -8.33
N ASP A 245 5.36 6.76 -8.82
CA ASP A 245 6.41 7.69 -9.29
C ASP A 245 5.98 9.14 -9.04
N PRO A 246 6.72 9.94 -8.23
CA PRO A 246 6.45 11.35 -7.98
C PRO A 246 6.41 12.21 -9.25
N ASN A 247 7.10 11.80 -10.31
CA ASN A 247 7.22 12.55 -11.56
C ASN A 247 6.25 12.07 -12.65
N SER A 248 5.73 10.85 -12.52
CA SER A 248 4.86 10.22 -13.51
C SER A 248 3.84 9.28 -12.86
N SER A 249 3.19 9.80 -11.82
CA SER A 249 2.18 9.10 -11.03
C SER A 249 1.06 8.53 -11.90
N ILE A 250 0.71 7.26 -11.70
CA ILE A 250 -0.51 6.65 -12.26
C ILE A 250 -1.73 7.19 -11.52
N PHE A 251 -1.63 7.28 -10.20
CA PHE A 251 -2.51 8.01 -9.30
C PHE A 251 -1.85 8.17 -7.92
N ILE A 252 -2.51 8.93 -7.05
CA ILE A 252 -2.09 9.15 -5.68
C ILE A 252 -3.10 8.49 -4.74
N VAL A 253 -2.61 7.61 -3.87
CA VAL A 253 -3.37 7.05 -2.75
C VAL A 253 -3.21 7.98 -1.56
N TRP A 254 -4.29 8.21 -0.83
CA TRP A 254 -4.34 9.11 0.31
C TRP A 254 -4.86 8.38 1.53
N GLY A 255 -4.16 8.53 2.65
CA GLY A 255 -4.66 8.16 3.97
C GLY A 255 -5.02 9.38 4.80
N ASN A 256 -6.07 9.24 5.62
CA ASN A 256 -6.43 10.22 6.64
C ASN A 256 -5.88 9.77 7.99
N LEU A 257 -5.20 10.65 8.72
CA LEU A 257 -4.58 10.32 10.01
C LEU A 257 -5.16 11.11 11.16
N THR A 258 -5.67 12.31 10.91
CA THR A 258 -6.28 13.12 11.95
C THR A 258 -7.77 13.26 11.71
N VAL A 259 -8.51 13.47 12.81
CA VAL A 259 -9.95 13.76 12.78
C VAL A 259 -10.25 14.81 11.71
N TYR A 260 -11.09 14.43 10.75
CA TYR A 260 -11.65 15.30 9.73
C TYR A 260 -13.17 15.20 9.83
N ASP A 261 -13.82 16.27 10.27
CA ASP A 261 -15.24 16.29 10.65
C ASP A 261 -16.23 15.87 9.54
N ALA A 262 -15.76 15.79 8.29
CA ALA A 262 -16.56 15.32 7.16
C ALA A 262 -16.56 13.78 7.00
N LEU A 263 -15.74 13.06 7.76
CA LEU A 263 -15.72 11.59 7.81
C LEU A 263 -16.63 11.10 8.94
N VAL A 264 -17.42 10.07 8.66
CA VAL A 264 -18.34 9.48 9.64
C VAL A 264 -18.19 7.95 9.59
N PRO A 265 -17.63 7.32 10.64
CA PRO A 265 -16.98 7.96 11.79
C PRO A 265 -15.69 8.70 11.40
N PRO A 266 -15.18 9.65 12.22
CA PRO A 266 -13.89 10.27 11.93
C PRO A 266 -12.77 9.23 11.93
N ALA A 267 -11.70 9.50 11.16
CA ALA A 267 -10.47 8.72 11.24
C ALA A 267 -9.88 8.81 12.67
N THR A 268 -9.38 7.71 13.19
CA THR A 268 -8.77 7.63 14.53
C THR A 268 -7.28 7.86 14.41
N THR A 269 -6.76 8.89 15.07
CA THR A 269 -5.33 9.20 15.03
C THR A 269 -4.51 8.08 15.67
N PRO A 270 -3.59 7.44 14.92
CA PRO A 270 -2.71 6.42 15.49
C PRO A 270 -1.67 7.06 16.41
N ASP A 271 -1.27 6.33 17.43
CA ASP A 271 -0.16 6.69 18.31
C ASP A 271 1.18 6.61 17.56
N ARG A 272 1.26 5.65 16.62
CA ARG A 272 2.41 5.48 15.73
C ARG A 272 1.98 5.14 14.32
N LEU A 273 2.61 5.81 13.35
CA LEU A 273 2.53 5.48 11.92
C LEU A 273 3.91 5.08 11.42
N GLN A 274 3.95 4.13 10.50
CA GLN A 274 5.17 3.67 9.85
C GLN A 274 4.96 3.55 8.34
N PHE A 275 5.93 4.01 7.57
CA PHE A 275 6.09 3.72 6.15
C PHE A 275 7.35 2.86 6.02
N VAL A 276 7.19 1.59 5.62
CA VAL A 276 8.13 0.52 5.96
C VAL A 276 8.21 -0.54 4.86
N ALA A 277 9.23 -1.40 4.90
CA ALA A 277 9.33 -2.54 4.01
C ALA A 277 8.25 -3.57 4.35
N TRP A 278 7.63 -4.18 3.34
CA TRP A 278 6.65 -5.25 3.56
C TRP A 278 7.30 -6.52 4.09
N GLY A 279 8.26 -7.09 3.35
CA GLY A 279 8.97 -8.32 3.73
C GLY A 279 9.37 -9.26 2.59
N SER A 280 9.08 -8.94 1.31
CA SER A 280 9.37 -9.87 0.20
C SER A 280 10.85 -10.07 -0.13
N SER A 281 11.73 -9.16 0.30
CA SER A 281 13.18 -9.19 -0.01
C SER A 281 14.10 -9.27 1.21
N GLY A 282 13.53 -9.43 2.41
CA GLY A 282 14.24 -9.45 3.68
C GLY A 282 13.27 -9.27 4.85
N ASP A 283 13.81 -8.98 6.04
CA ASP A 283 13.00 -8.66 7.22
C ASP A 283 12.16 -7.40 6.93
N GLY A 284 10.84 -7.55 7.02
CA GLY A 284 9.89 -6.46 6.83
C GLY A 284 8.75 -6.55 7.81
N VAL A 285 7.88 -5.55 7.77
CA VAL A 285 6.85 -5.33 8.77
C VAL A 285 5.84 -6.50 8.85
N PHE A 286 5.66 -7.24 7.77
CA PHE A 286 4.85 -8.47 7.69
C PHE A 286 5.39 -9.61 8.56
N ASP A 287 6.70 -9.68 8.74
CA ASP A 287 7.37 -10.77 9.45
C ASP A 287 7.26 -10.65 10.98
N HIS A 288 6.65 -9.56 11.47
CA HIS A 288 6.49 -9.25 12.88
C HIS A 288 5.02 -9.14 13.22
N ALA A 289 4.60 -9.70 14.34
CA ALA A 289 3.21 -9.68 14.76
C ALA A 289 2.77 -8.26 15.16
N PHE A 290 3.63 -7.52 15.87
CA PHE A 290 3.28 -6.15 16.27
C PHE A 290 4.50 -5.22 16.23
N ASP A 291 5.54 -5.51 17.01
CA ASP A 291 6.70 -4.62 17.11
C ASP A 291 7.62 -4.76 15.91
N TYR A 292 7.66 -3.73 15.06
CA TYR A 292 8.62 -3.60 13.97
C TYR A 292 9.39 -2.30 14.12
N THR A 293 10.70 -2.34 13.87
CA THR A 293 11.57 -1.16 13.89
C THR A 293 12.09 -0.89 12.49
N PRO A 294 11.79 0.28 11.89
CA PRO A 294 12.38 0.68 10.63
C PRO A 294 13.91 0.61 10.65
N THR A 295 14.46 0.02 9.60
CA THR A 295 15.89 -0.18 9.39
C THR A 295 16.49 0.83 8.42
N GLY A 296 15.66 1.64 7.77
CA GLY A 296 16.05 2.64 6.77
C GLY A 296 16.22 2.03 5.38
N GLN A 297 15.49 0.94 5.07
CA GLN A 297 15.45 0.36 3.73
C GLN A 297 14.85 1.34 2.71
N THR A 298 15.33 1.26 1.48
CA THR A 298 14.68 1.92 0.34
C THR A 298 13.46 1.12 -0.09
N LEU A 299 12.34 1.82 -0.23
CA LEU A 299 11.00 1.28 -0.43
C LEU A 299 10.43 1.58 -1.81
N ALA A 300 10.99 2.54 -2.53
CA ALA A 300 10.39 3.00 -3.78
C ALA A 300 11.06 2.44 -5.05
N GLY A 301 10.23 2.13 -6.05
CA GLY A 301 10.65 1.70 -7.38
C GLY A 301 10.87 0.20 -7.52
N SER A 302 11.09 -0.20 -8.78
CA SER A 302 11.03 -1.59 -9.23
C SER A 302 11.77 -2.59 -8.35
N GLY A 303 11.03 -3.58 -7.83
CA GLY A 303 11.54 -4.66 -7.00
C GLY A 303 11.67 -4.31 -5.51
N SER A 304 11.26 -3.10 -5.12
CA SER A 304 11.01 -2.74 -3.73
C SER A 304 9.56 -3.07 -3.36
N ASP A 305 9.28 -3.12 -2.06
CA ASP A 305 8.01 -3.60 -1.56
C ASP A 305 7.67 -2.87 -0.26
N SER A 306 6.64 -2.04 -0.32
CA SER A 306 6.37 -1.01 0.66
C SER A 306 5.02 -1.22 1.34
N ALA A 307 4.96 -0.89 2.62
CA ALA A 307 3.76 -1.01 3.41
C ALA A 307 3.57 0.22 4.30
N ILE A 308 2.33 0.40 4.75
CA ILE A 308 2.01 1.32 5.82
C ILE A 308 1.48 0.55 7.01
N ALA A 309 2.02 0.83 8.20
CA ALA A 309 1.52 0.30 9.45
C ALA A 309 0.97 1.40 10.37
N TYR A 310 -0.21 1.17 10.92
CA TYR A 310 -0.87 2.03 11.90
C TYR A 310 -0.90 1.31 13.23
N TYR A 311 -0.68 2.05 14.31
CA TYR A 311 -0.72 1.53 15.66
C TYR A 311 -1.60 2.40 16.55
N TRP A 312 -2.48 1.78 17.31
CA TRP A 312 -3.21 2.37 18.42
C TRP A 312 -2.96 1.52 19.67
N GLY A 313 -2.70 2.13 20.81
CA GLY A 313 -2.16 1.42 21.97
C GLY A 313 -0.86 0.71 21.61
N ASP A 314 0.09 1.45 21.02
CA ASP A 314 1.36 0.93 20.52
C ASP A 314 2.28 0.37 21.63
N ASP A 315 2.06 0.82 22.87
CA ASP A 315 2.62 0.24 24.09
C ASP A 315 1.58 0.17 25.24
N GLU A 316 1.98 -0.40 26.38
CA GLU A 316 1.12 -0.56 27.56
C GLU A 316 0.67 0.78 28.17
N THR A 317 1.44 1.86 27.96
CA THR A 317 1.09 3.20 28.47
C THR A 317 -0.02 3.85 27.64
N ASN A 318 -0.01 3.62 26.33
CA ASN A 318 -1.02 4.14 25.40
C ASN A 318 -2.18 3.16 25.15
N ALA A 319 -2.17 1.98 25.80
CA ALA A 319 -3.13 0.93 25.55
C ALA A 319 -4.60 1.39 25.69
N ILE A 320 -5.44 0.91 24.77
CA ILE A 320 -6.90 1.12 24.84
C ILE A 320 -7.41 0.25 25.98
N THR A 321 -7.87 0.89 27.06
CA THR A 321 -8.38 0.19 28.25
C THR A 321 -9.89 0.04 28.16
N LEU A 322 -10.37 -1.20 28.21
CA LEU A 322 -11.78 -1.56 28.13
C LEU A 322 -12.23 -2.22 29.44
N SER A 323 -13.17 -1.59 30.14
CA SER A 323 -13.88 -2.20 31.27
C SER A 323 -14.79 -3.34 30.78
N PRO A 324 -15.29 -4.23 31.68
CA PRO A 324 -16.30 -5.21 31.32
C PRO A 324 -17.52 -4.61 30.60
N GLY A 325 -17.81 -5.11 29.40
CA GLY A 325 -18.88 -4.65 28.51
C GLY A 325 -18.57 -3.35 27.74
N GLU A 326 -17.40 -2.75 27.95
CA GLU A 326 -16.97 -1.55 27.22
C GLU A 326 -16.51 -1.91 25.80
N SER A 327 -16.57 -0.93 24.91
CA SER A 327 -16.08 -1.09 23.55
C SER A 327 -15.43 0.19 23.05
N ASP A 328 -14.46 0.04 22.14
CA ASP A 328 -13.84 1.14 21.44
C ASP A 328 -13.61 0.79 19.96
N SER A 329 -13.35 1.79 19.13
CA SER A 329 -13.13 1.64 17.69
C SER A 329 -11.98 2.47 17.19
N VAL A 330 -11.17 1.85 16.33
CA VAL A 330 -10.22 2.57 15.47
C VAL A 330 -10.72 2.55 14.02
N THR A 331 -10.60 3.66 13.31
CA THR A 331 -11.05 3.77 11.91
C THR A 331 -10.00 4.45 11.06
N GLN A 332 -9.74 3.88 9.87
CA GLN A 332 -8.91 4.50 8.84
C GLN A 332 -9.60 4.50 7.49
N TYR A 333 -9.14 5.39 6.62
CA TYR A 333 -9.70 5.60 5.29
C TYR A 333 -8.60 5.67 4.23
N LEU A 334 -8.88 5.04 3.09
CA LEU A 334 -8.11 5.17 1.85
C LEU A 334 -8.98 5.77 0.76
N TYR A 335 -8.39 6.66 -0.04
CA TYR A 335 -8.98 7.11 -1.29
C TYR A 335 -7.89 7.46 -2.29
N VAL A 336 -8.25 7.44 -3.57
CA VAL A 336 -7.38 7.67 -4.70
C VAL A 336 -7.81 8.93 -5.43
N THR A 337 -6.84 9.72 -5.87
CA THR A 337 -7.07 10.80 -6.81
C THR A 337 -6.28 10.55 -8.09
N PRO A 338 -6.82 10.87 -9.28
CA PRO A 338 -6.03 10.85 -10.50
C PRO A 338 -4.79 11.76 -10.36
N PRO A 339 -3.74 11.52 -11.15
CA PRO A 339 -2.53 12.31 -11.05
C PRO A 339 -2.87 13.77 -11.36
N PRO A 340 -2.20 14.73 -10.70
CA PRO A 340 -2.38 16.13 -11.05
C PRO A 340 -2.11 16.29 -12.55
N PRO A 341 -2.94 17.05 -13.29
CA PRO A 341 -2.71 17.24 -14.72
C PRO A 341 -1.28 17.76 -14.92
N LEU A 342 -0.54 17.14 -15.84
CA LEU A 342 0.81 17.60 -16.18
C LEU A 342 0.77 19.11 -16.40
N PRO A 343 1.76 19.88 -15.88
CA PRO A 343 1.81 21.31 -16.10
C PRO A 343 1.68 21.55 -17.60
N VAL A 344 0.57 22.15 -18.04
CA VAL A 344 0.43 22.54 -19.44
C VAL A 344 1.60 23.47 -19.68
N PRO A 345 2.52 23.15 -20.61
CA PRO A 345 3.65 24.02 -20.88
C PRO A 345 3.07 25.40 -21.17
N ASN A 346 3.39 26.38 -20.33
CA ASN A 346 3.07 27.76 -20.64
C ASN A 346 3.73 28.02 -21.99
N LEU A 347 2.93 28.15 -23.06
CA LEU A 347 3.46 28.50 -24.35
C LEU A 347 4.17 29.83 -24.15
N THR A 348 5.49 29.80 -24.21
CA THR A 348 6.26 31.03 -24.21
C THR A 348 5.73 31.90 -25.36
N PRO A 349 5.87 33.23 -25.30
CA PRO A 349 5.49 34.08 -26.43
C PRO A 349 6.06 33.58 -27.77
N ILE A 350 7.25 32.97 -27.74
CA ILE A 350 7.88 32.30 -28.89
C ILE A 350 7.11 31.04 -29.31
N GLY A 351 6.69 30.19 -28.37
CA GLY A 351 5.83 29.03 -28.63
C GLY A 351 4.49 29.40 -29.27
N ILE A 352 3.88 30.50 -28.83
CA ILE A 352 2.64 31.04 -29.42
C ILE A 352 2.88 31.50 -30.86
N VAL A 353 3.93 32.28 -31.11
CA VAL A 353 4.28 32.76 -32.47
C VAL A 353 4.58 31.60 -33.41
N THR A 354 5.28 30.57 -32.94
CA THR A 354 5.62 29.38 -33.73
C THR A 354 4.36 28.58 -34.09
N LEU A 355 3.43 28.40 -33.14
CA LEU A 355 2.17 27.70 -33.37
C LEU A 355 1.27 28.47 -34.37
N ILE A 356 1.17 29.79 -34.23
CA ILE A 356 0.43 30.65 -35.18
C ILE A 356 1.05 30.57 -36.57
N GLY A 357 2.38 30.61 -36.67
CA GLY A 357 3.12 30.46 -37.93
C GLY A 357 2.88 29.11 -38.61
N LEU A 358 2.87 28.02 -37.85
CA LEU A 358 2.59 26.68 -38.36
C LEU A 358 1.15 26.56 -38.89
N LEU A 359 0.17 27.09 -38.15
CA LEU A 359 -1.24 27.07 -38.54
C LEU A 359 -1.51 27.92 -39.80
N THR A 360 -0.84 29.06 -39.94
CA THR A 360 -0.93 29.89 -41.15
C THR A 360 -0.31 29.21 -42.37
N PHE A 361 0.79 28.49 -42.21
CA PHE A 361 1.38 27.68 -43.29
C PHE A 361 0.47 26.55 -43.76
N ILE A 362 -0.15 25.82 -42.82
CA ILE A 362 -1.10 24.75 -43.15
C ILE A 362 -2.34 25.31 -43.85
N GLY A 363 -2.91 26.41 -43.34
CA GLY A 363 -4.05 27.08 -43.96
C GLY A 363 -3.76 27.58 -45.38
N ALA A 364 -2.59 28.18 -45.60
CA ALA A 364 -2.16 28.65 -46.92
C ALA A 364 -1.95 27.49 -47.91
N GLY A 365 -1.40 26.36 -47.47
CA GLY A 365 -1.22 25.16 -48.30
C GLY A 365 -2.53 24.51 -48.76
N VAL A 366 -3.56 24.51 -47.90
CA VAL A 366 -4.89 23.98 -48.25
C VAL A 366 -5.62 24.89 -49.25
N ILE A 367 -5.43 26.21 -49.16
CA ILE A 367 -6.02 27.16 -50.11
C ILE A 367 -5.32 27.09 -51.47
N ALA A 368 -4.00 26.90 -51.50
CA ALA A 368 -3.23 26.80 -52.75
C ALA A 368 -3.52 25.51 -53.55
N ARG A 369 -4.02 24.43 -52.90
CA ARG A 369 -4.41 23.18 -53.57
C ARG A 369 -5.84 23.16 -54.14
N ARG A 370 -6.65 24.19 -53.87
CA ARG A 370 -8.04 24.32 -54.37
C ARG A 370 -8.19 25.34 -55.51
N ARG A 371 -7.09 25.84 -56.04
CA ARG A 371 -7.03 26.57 -57.31
C ARG A 371 -6.20 25.74 -58.28
#